data_AF-A0A8S0W0U1-F1
#
_entry.id   AF-A0A8S0W0U1-F1
#
_cell.length_a   1.000
_cell.length_b   1.000
_cell.length_c   1.000
_cell.angle_alpha   90.00
_cell.angle_beta   90.00
_cell.angle_gamma   90.00
#
_symmetry.space_group_name_H-M   'P 1'
#
loop_
_entity.id
_entity.type
_entity.pdbx_description
1 polymer ?
#
loop_
_entity_poly.entity_id
_entity_poly.type
_entity_poly.pdbx_seq_one_letter_code
_entity_poly.pdbx_strand_id
1 'polypeptide(L)'
;MLPSTQLVSLKCKALCATVKQILTNALSLEYLEITEQASYHPDMQTATTPPSLTVLKMQYSSSNVFERLTAPDLKVLDIWQTQSHSRPPISLNLTNFLDRHPCLTSLRLRVLATALGSLSGLLKLTPLLDNLEVALPPKQDIEALVYGIDNNPLVPSLKLCTFYLFSRAAFYTVDAISAPALNLLGATRCGQTRPLHVNRLESLNIDLIQHASASHQLSPLLRRLEGWNTSSTSVDLNRLKMDLSRQIPGLLTGSRLEAAPDDEELERTFDALGNVEVTAPDIHVSSIHSTLKYVSMADEFAYSKRASAILEKWRPSLEDNISDRRWMIQASSAVYIPIDDARRSCAGFRDEIIFS
;
A
#
# COMPACT_ATOMS: atom_id res chain seq x y z
N MET A 1 9.73 40.45 -3.89
CA MET A 1 8.60 39.50 -3.91
C MET A 1 7.89 39.66 -5.23
N LEU A 2 7.55 38.57 -5.92
CA LEU A 2 6.68 38.65 -7.10
C LEU A 2 5.33 39.23 -6.67
N PRO A 3 4.66 40.03 -7.52
CA PRO A 3 3.30 40.46 -7.26
C PRO A 3 2.41 39.21 -7.09
N SER A 4 1.52 39.23 -6.10
CA SER A 4 0.65 38.09 -5.77
C SER A 4 -0.18 37.59 -6.95
N THR A 5 -0.46 38.46 -7.91
CA THR A 5 -1.20 38.16 -9.15
C THR A 5 -0.45 37.23 -10.11
N GLN A 6 0.86 37.07 -9.98
CA GLN A 6 1.68 36.17 -10.82
C GLN A 6 2.09 34.88 -10.10
N LEU A 7 1.59 34.67 -8.87
CA LEU A 7 1.96 33.51 -8.07
C LEU A 7 1.20 32.27 -8.56
N VAL A 8 1.90 31.35 -9.22
CA VAL A 8 1.32 30.09 -9.75
C VAL A 8 1.41 28.94 -8.75
N SER A 9 2.44 28.95 -7.90
CA SER A 9 2.69 27.89 -6.90
C SER A 9 3.07 28.49 -5.56
N LEU A 10 2.45 27.99 -4.49
CA LEU A 10 2.74 28.37 -3.11
C LEU A 10 2.91 27.13 -2.24
N LYS A 11 4.08 27.02 -1.62
CA LYS A 11 4.34 26.08 -0.53
C LYS A 11 4.57 26.89 0.74
N CYS A 12 3.71 26.71 1.73
CA CYS A 12 3.84 27.36 3.01
C CYS A 12 3.86 26.34 4.13
N LYS A 13 4.59 26.67 5.21
CA LYS A 13 4.52 25.88 6.44
C LYS A 13 3.13 26.02 7.02
N ALA A 14 2.75 27.23 7.43
CA ALA A 14 1.51 27.48 8.13
C ALA A 14 0.54 28.42 7.41
N LEU A 15 -0.75 28.12 7.58
CA LEU A 15 -1.85 29.03 7.33
C LEU A 15 -1.80 30.18 8.35
N CYS A 16 -1.25 31.32 7.95
CA CYS A 16 -1.24 32.56 8.73
C CYS A 16 -2.01 33.68 8.00
N ALA A 17 -2.15 34.84 8.63
CA ALA A 17 -2.80 36.02 8.02
C ALA A 17 -2.19 36.38 6.64
N THR A 18 -0.88 36.21 6.48
CA THR A 18 -0.19 36.41 5.21
C THR A 18 -0.66 35.43 4.13
N VAL A 19 -0.87 34.16 4.47
CA VAL A 19 -1.39 33.17 3.52
C VAL A 19 -2.84 33.50 3.13
N LYS A 20 -3.67 33.94 4.09
CA LYS A 20 -5.03 34.42 3.77
C LYS A 20 -4.99 35.55 2.74
N GLN A 21 -4.15 36.56 2.95
CA GLN A 21 -4.00 37.68 2.02
C GLN A 21 -3.48 37.22 0.66
N ILE A 22 -2.58 36.24 0.61
CA ILE A 22 -2.10 35.67 -0.65
C ILE A 22 -3.24 34.93 -1.36
N LEU A 23 -3.99 34.06 -0.67
CA LEU A 23 -5.10 33.30 -1.27
C LEU A 23 -6.20 34.20 -1.82
N THR A 24 -6.50 35.31 -1.16
CA THR A 24 -7.49 36.28 -1.65
C THR A 24 -7.03 37.03 -2.91
N ASN A 25 -5.72 37.23 -3.10
CA ASN A 25 -5.18 38.06 -4.19
C ASN A 25 -4.51 37.25 -5.32
N ALA A 26 -4.19 35.98 -5.10
CA ALA A 26 -3.46 35.15 -6.04
C ALA A 26 -4.42 34.44 -6.99
N LEU A 27 -5.06 35.20 -7.90
CA LEU A 27 -6.04 34.66 -8.85
C LEU A 27 -5.47 33.59 -9.78
N SER A 28 -4.16 33.63 -10.05
CA SER A 28 -3.44 32.67 -10.91
C SER A 28 -2.82 31.51 -10.14
N LEU A 29 -3.12 31.33 -8.86
CA LEU A 29 -2.54 30.26 -8.06
C LEU A 29 -3.15 28.91 -8.46
N GLU A 30 -2.32 28.04 -9.02
CA GLU A 30 -2.72 26.69 -9.46
C GLU A 30 -2.35 25.60 -8.44
N TYR A 31 -1.28 25.83 -7.67
CA TYR A 31 -0.75 24.87 -6.70
C TYR A 31 -0.64 25.48 -5.30
N LEU A 32 -1.23 24.81 -4.30
CA LEU A 32 -1.11 25.17 -2.90
C LEU A 32 -0.70 23.96 -2.05
N GLU A 33 0.40 24.09 -1.31
CA GLU A 33 0.85 23.10 -0.33
C GLU A 33 1.03 23.72 1.05
N ILE A 34 0.37 23.16 2.06
CA ILE A 34 0.40 23.59 3.46
C ILE A 34 0.95 22.44 4.31
N THR A 35 2.17 22.59 4.84
CA THR A 35 2.89 21.47 5.49
C THR A 35 2.83 21.47 7.01
N GLU A 36 2.25 22.46 7.66
CA GLU A 36 2.23 22.59 9.12
C GLU A 36 1.06 23.48 9.50
N GLN A 37 -0.03 22.94 10.03
CA GLN A 37 -1.09 23.82 10.46
C GLN A 37 -0.65 24.58 11.72
N ALA A 38 -0.49 25.90 11.60
CA ALA A 38 -0.51 26.76 12.77
C ALA A 38 -1.84 26.56 13.50
N SER A 39 -1.80 26.66 14.83
CA SER A 39 -2.98 26.66 15.70
C SER A 39 -4.11 27.46 15.04
N TYR A 40 -5.27 26.81 14.83
CA TYR A 40 -6.42 27.39 14.15
C TYR A 40 -6.66 28.84 14.60
N HIS A 41 -6.57 29.80 13.67
CA HIS A 41 -6.93 31.19 13.93
C HIS A 41 -8.40 31.41 13.52
N PRO A 42 -9.27 31.91 14.40
CA PRO A 42 -10.71 32.10 14.12
C PRO A 42 -10.98 33.02 12.92
N ASP A 43 -10.03 33.85 12.52
CA ASP A 43 -10.13 34.77 11.38
C ASP A 43 -10.00 34.11 10.00
N MET A 44 -9.72 32.80 9.92
CA MET A 44 -9.69 32.04 8.65
C MET A 44 -11.08 31.85 8.01
N GLN A 45 -12.13 32.32 8.67
CA GLN A 45 -13.54 32.12 8.30
C GLN A 45 -13.99 32.70 6.94
N THR A 46 -13.21 33.57 6.29
CA THR A 46 -13.64 34.23 5.04
C THR A 46 -12.71 34.01 3.84
N ALA A 47 -11.79 33.05 3.91
CA ALA A 47 -10.87 32.81 2.80
C ALA A 47 -11.58 32.13 1.62
N THR A 48 -11.86 32.89 0.56
CA THR A 48 -12.14 32.34 -0.78
C THR A 48 -10.84 31.80 -1.36
N THR A 49 -10.86 30.56 -1.84
CA THR A 49 -9.73 30.00 -2.57
C THR A 49 -9.62 30.58 -3.98
N PRO A 50 -8.41 30.62 -4.54
CA PRO A 50 -8.20 31.04 -5.92
C PRO A 50 -9.05 30.23 -6.90
N PRO A 51 -9.69 30.87 -7.89
CA PRO A 51 -10.53 30.16 -8.86
C PRO A 51 -9.73 29.16 -9.70
N SER A 52 -8.46 29.46 -9.99
CA SER A 52 -7.56 28.62 -10.79
C SER A 52 -6.86 27.51 -10.02
N LEU A 53 -7.18 27.29 -8.73
CA LEU A 53 -6.51 26.28 -7.92
C LEU A 53 -6.85 24.86 -8.42
N THR A 54 -5.85 24.16 -8.94
CA THR A 54 -6.00 22.79 -9.47
C THR A 54 -5.41 21.73 -8.54
N VAL A 55 -4.45 22.09 -7.69
CA VAL A 55 -3.79 21.16 -6.76
C VAL A 55 -3.79 21.74 -5.35
N LEU A 56 -4.38 20.99 -4.42
CA LEU A 56 -4.39 21.31 -2.99
C LEU A 56 -3.73 20.17 -2.20
N LYS A 57 -2.67 20.50 -1.48
CA LYS A 57 -1.93 19.61 -0.59
C LYS A 57 -1.95 20.17 0.82
N MET A 58 -2.40 19.39 1.80
CA MET A 58 -2.55 19.89 3.16
C MET A 58 -2.22 18.83 4.21
N GLN A 59 -1.38 19.22 5.16
CA GLN A 59 -1.23 18.48 6.40
C GLN A 59 -2.43 18.75 7.32
N TYR A 60 -3.20 17.70 7.61
CA TYR A 60 -4.36 17.77 8.49
C TYR A 60 -3.94 17.80 9.96
N SER A 61 -4.33 18.85 10.70
CA SER A 61 -4.01 18.93 12.12
C SER A 61 -5.18 18.92 13.09
N SER A 62 -6.38 19.42 12.74
CA SER A 62 -7.66 19.30 13.51
C SER A 62 -8.73 20.38 13.18
N SER A 63 -9.05 20.72 11.92
CA SER A 63 -9.99 21.84 11.68
C SER A 63 -10.90 21.72 10.46
N ASN A 64 -12.03 22.43 10.52
CA ASN A 64 -13.06 22.57 9.47
C ASN A 64 -12.61 23.43 8.28
N VAL A 65 -11.31 23.48 7.96
CA VAL A 65 -10.77 24.31 6.88
C VAL A 65 -11.47 24.01 5.55
N PHE A 66 -11.87 22.75 5.31
CA PHE A 66 -12.56 22.34 4.10
C PHE A 66 -14.01 22.84 3.96
N GLU A 67 -14.66 23.29 5.04
CA GLU A 67 -16.06 23.73 4.94
C GLU A 67 -16.23 24.99 4.09
N ARG A 68 -15.18 25.81 3.95
CA ARG A 68 -15.25 27.11 3.29
C ARG A 68 -14.35 27.26 2.06
N LEU A 69 -13.45 26.31 1.83
CA LEU A 69 -12.64 26.28 0.61
C LEU A 69 -13.53 25.93 -0.59
N THR A 70 -13.44 26.74 -1.64
CA THR A 70 -14.13 26.60 -2.92
C THR A 70 -13.12 26.73 -4.06
N ALA A 71 -12.75 25.62 -4.69
CA ALA A 71 -11.79 25.58 -5.79
C ALA A 71 -12.45 24.84 -6.98
N PRO A 72 -13.28 25.50 -7.79
CA PRO A 72 -14.12 24.82 -8.77
C PRO A 72 -13.33 23.95 -9.77
N ASP A 73 -12.07 24.34 -10.06
CA ASP A 73 -11.18 23.64 -10.97
C ASP A 73 -10.21 22.66 -10.28
N LEU A 74 -10.46 22.29 -9.01
CA LEU A 74 -9.60 21.39 -8.26
C LEU A 74 -9.61 19.99 -8.88
N LYS A 75 -8.41 19.51 -9.23
CA LYS A 75 -8.18 18.18 -9.82
C LYS A 75 -7.50 17.23 -8.84
N VAL A 76 -6.64 17.76 -7.97
CA VAL A 76 -5.84 16.96 -7.03
C VAL A 76 -6.04 17.44 -5.61
N LEU A 77 -6.45 16.53 -4.74
CA LEU A 77 -6.54 16.75 -3.29
C LEU A 77 -5.65 15.73 -2.57
N ASP A 78 -4.65 16.23 -1.84
CA ASP A 78 -3.74 15.42 -1.04
C ASP A 78 -3.77 15.88 0.41
N ILE A 79 -4.25 15.01 1.30
CA ILE A 79 -4.39 15.28 2.73
C ILE A 79 -3.63 14.22 3.49
N TRP A 80 -2.67 14.63 4.32
CA TRP A 80 -1.91 13.71 5.17
C TRP A 80 -1.90 14.16 6.61
N GLN A 81 -1.79 13.21 7.54
CA GLN A 81 -1.58 13.50 8.95
C GLN A 81 -0.18 13.02 9.34
N THR A 82 0.63 13.91 9.90
CA THR A 82 1.87 13.48 10.57
C THR A 82 1.50 12.67 11.79
N GLN A 83 1.98 11.44 11.88
CA GLN A 83 1.76 10.59 13.04
C GLN A 83 2.49 11.16 14.27
N SER A 84 1.85 12.09 14.98
CA SER A 84 2.20 12.32 16.38
C SER A 84 1.52 11.21 17.18
N HIS A 85 2.30 10.32 17.80
CA HIS A 85 1.85 9.11 18.51
C HIS A 85 0.80 9.32 19.62
N SER A 86 0.40 10.55 19.93
CA SER A 86 -0.47 10.91 21.05
C SER A 86 -1.87 11.39 20.68
N ARG A 87 -2.21 11.55 19.39
CA ARG A 87 -3.54 12.07 19.00
C ARG A 87 -4.43 10.97 18.42
N PRO A 88 -5.69 10.86 18.87
CA PRO A 88 -6.64 9.95 18.27
C PRO A 88 -6.89 10.30 16.80
N PRO A 89 -7.29 9.33 15.97
CA PRO A 89 -7.77 9.60 14.61
C PRO A 89 -8.86 10.65 14.65
N ILE A 90 -8.71 11.72 13.88
CA ILE A 90 -9.75 12.74 13.76
C ILE A 90 -10.55 12.39 12.51
N SER A 91 -11.86 12.25 12.66
CA SER A 91 -12.75 11.99 11.53
C SER A 91 -12.74 13.17 10.58
N LEU A 92 -12.27 12.95 9.36
CA LEU A 92 -12.27 13.95 8.31
C LEU A 92 -13.59 13.85 7.54
N ASN A 93 -14.48 14.83 7.73
CA ASN A 93 -15.69 14.94 6.91
C ASN A 93 -15.42 15.84 5.70
N LEU A 94 -15.28 15.24 4.52
CA LEU A 94 -15.07 15.94 3.26
C LEU A 94 -16.33 16.06 2.39
N THR A 95 -17.48 15.58 2.83
CA THR A 95 -18.69 15.46 1.99
C THR A 95 -19.07 16.80 1.36
N ASN A 96 -19.25 17.85 2.18
CA ASN A 96 -19.60 19.19 1.70
C ASN A 96 -18.49 19.83 0.85
N PHE A 97 -17.24 19.43 1.09
CA PHE A 97 -16.13 19.90 0.28
C PHE A 97 -16.22 19.25 -1.10
N LEU A 98 -16.18 17.92 -1.20
CA LEU A 98 -16.16 17.20 -2.46
C LEU A 98 -17.40 17.44 -3.34
N ASP A 99 -18.58 17.66 -2.74
CA ASP A 99 -19.81 18.01 -3.46
C ASP A 99 -19.65 19.28 -4.34
N ARG A 100 -18.79 20.21 -3.90
CA ARG A 100 -18.47 21.45 -4.63
C ARG A 100 -17.32 21.30 -5.64
N HIS A 101 -16.72 20.12 -5.75
CA HIS A 101 -15.52 19.86 -6.54
C HIS A 101 -15.69 18.61 -7.43
N PRO A 102 -16.66 18.63 -8.38
CA PRO A 102 -16.99 17.47 -9.21
C PRO A 102 -15.87 17.05 -10.19
N CYS A 103 -14.92 17.95 -10.45
CA CYS A 103 -13.80 17.77 -11.40
C CYS A 103 -12.60 17.02 -10.80
N LEU A 104 -12.70 16.53 -9.56
CA LEU A 104 -11.59 15.88 -8.88
C LEU A 104 -11.20 14.57 -9.58
N THR A 105 -9.93 14.46 -9.99
CA THR A 105 -9.39 13.26 -10.64
C THR A 105 -8.50 12.47 -9.69
N SER A 106 -7.78 13.13 -8.78
CA SER A 106 -6.92 12.45 -7.79
C SER A 106 -7.29 12.82 -6.36
N LEU A 107 -7.54 11.79 -5.55
CA LEU A 107 -7.85 11.90 -4.13
C LEU A 107 -6.85 11.07 -3.31
N ARG A 108 -6.08 11.74 -2.45
CA ARG A 108 -5.13 11.10 -1.54
C ARG A 108 -5.44 11.47 -0.10
N LEU A 109 -5.88 10.50 0.69
CA LEU A 109 -6.24 10.66 2.09
C LEU A 109 -5.35 9.76 2.96
N ARG A 110 -4.21 10.30 3.37
CA ARG A 110 -3.26 9.67 4.30
C ARG A 110 -3.58 10.06 5.74
N VAL A 111 -4.84 9.87 6.11
CA VAL A 111 -5.38 10.14 7.45
C VAL A 111 -6.06 8.89 7.98
N LEU A 112 -5.97 8.66 9.29
CA LEU A 112 -6.66 7.57 9.96
C LEU A 112 -8.13 7.94 10.16
N ALA A 113 -9.03 6.98 9.91
CA ALA A 113 -10.50 7.01 10.12
C ALA A 113 -11.35 7.32 8.87
N THR A 114 -11.92 6.25 8.32
CA THR A 114 -13.21 6.28 7.64
C THR A 114 -14.15 5.41 8.46
N ALA A 115 -15.23 5.99 9.00
CA ALA A 115 -16.35 5.19 9.49
C ALA A 115 -16.88 4.28 8.36
N LEU A 116 -17.58 3.20 8.70
CA LEU A 116 -18.21 2.32 7.70
C LEU A 116 -19.04 3.15 6.69
N GLY A 117 -18.81 2.95 5.39
CA GLY A 117 -19.56 3.66 4.34
C GLY A 117 -19.10 5.10 4.11
N SER A 118 -18.15 5.60 4.91
CA SER A 118 -17.62 6.95 4.74
C SER A 118 -16.89 7.10 3.41
N LEU A 119 -16.13 6.09 2.98
CA LEU A 119 -15.43 6.19 1.70
C LEU A 119 -16.43 6.13 0.54
N SER A 120 -17.36 5.19 0.55
CA SER A 120 -18.42 5.10 -0.47
C SER A 120 -19.19 6.42 -0.62
N GLY A 121 -19.49 7.10 0.50
CA GLY A 121 -20.11 8.42 0.47
C GLY A 121 -19.28 9.47 -0.27
N LEU A 122 -17.96 9.49 -0.06
CA LEU A 122 -17.05 10.40 -0.76
C LEU A 122 -16.89 10.03 -2.25
N LEU A 123 -16.82 8.74 -2.57
CA LEU A 123 -16.66 8.25 -3.94
C LEU A 123 -17.88 8.58 -4.81
N LYS A 124 -19.10 8.57 -4.25
CA LYS A 124 -20.32 9.03 -4.96
C LYS A 124 -20.22 10.47 -5.44
N LEU A 125 -19.51 11.32 -4.70
CA LEU A 125 -19.34 12.74 -5.03
C LEU A 125 -18.20 12.97 -6.02
N THR A 126 -17.42 11.94 -6.34
CA THR A 126 -16.18 12.06 -7.13
C THR A 126 -16.10 10.98 -8.23
N PRO A 127 -17.10 10.88 -9.12
CA PRO A 127 -17.19 9.81 -10.12
C PRO A 127 -16.07 9.85 -11.17
N LEU A 128 -15.38 11.00 -11.32
CA LEU A 128 -14.31 11.22 -12.29
C LEU A 128 -12.92 10.80 -11.78
N LEU A 129 -12.81 10.25 -10.57
CA LEU A 129 -11.52 9.83 -10.02
C LEU A 129 -10.81 8.82 -10.91
N ASP A 130 -9.54 9.10 -11.21
CA ASP A 130 -8.59 8.22 -11.87
C ASP A 130 -7.55 7.65 -10.88
N ASN A 131 -7.26 8.36 -9.79
CA ASN A 131 -6.32 7.94 -8.75
C ASN A 131 -6.90 8.10 -7.35
N LEU A 132 -6.92 6.99 -6.60
CA LEU A 132 -7.36 6.92 -5.21
C LEU A 132 -6.22 6.37 -4.33
N GLU A 133 -5.76 7.15 -3.36
CA GLU A 133 -4.81 6.69 -2.34
C GLU A 133 -5.39 6.93 -0.95
N VAL A 134 -5.83 5.90 -0.23
CA VAL A 134 -6.56 6.06 1.05
C VAL A 134 -6.12 5.06 2.10
N ALA A 135 -6.47 5.27 3.36
CA ALA A 135 -6.41 4.20 4.36
C ALA A 135 -7.19 2.97 3.88
N LEU A 136 -6.69 1.76 4.15
CA LEU A 136 -7.43 0.54 3.81
C LEU A 136 -8.85 0.60 4.40
N PRO A 137 -9.90 0.67 3.58
CA PRO A 137 -11.25 0.87 4.07
C PRO A 137 -11.88 -0.48 4.47
N PRO A 138 -13.02 -0.46 5.18
CA PRO A 138 -13.76 -1.68 5.47
C PRO A 138 -14.23 -2.41 4.21
N LYS A 139 -14.50 -3.73 4.33
CA LYS A 139 -14.96 -4.58 3.22
C LYS A 139 -16.06 -3.95 2.35
N GLN A 140 -17.08 -3.36 2.96
CA GLN A 140 -18.23 -2.81 2.22
C GLN A 140 -17.81 -1.68 1.28
N ASP A 141 -16.86 -0.85 1.70
CA ASP A 141 -16.32 0.23 0.88
C ASP A 141 -15.42 -0.30 -0.24
N ILE A 142 -14.71 -1.41 -0.02
CA ILE A 142 -13.96 -2.11 -1.07
C ILE A 142 -14.92 -2.71 -2.10
N GLU A 143 -16.00 -3.37 -1.66
CA GLU A 143 -17.02 -3.95 -2.55
C GLU A 143 -17.75 -2.87 -3.37
N ALA A 144 -17.93 -1.67 -2.82
CA ALA A 144 -18.49 -0.54 -3.55
C ALA A 144 -17.61 -0.05 -4.72
N LEU A 145 -16.30 -0.33 -4.70
CA LEU A 145 -15.41 -0.10 -5.86
C LEU A 145 -15.62 -1.14 -6.97
N VAL A 146 -16.19 -2.30 -6.63
CA VAL A 146 -16.48 -3.39 -7.57
C VAL A 146 -17.87 -3.27 -8.17
N TYR A 147 -18.89 -3.14 -7.31
CA TYR A 147 -20.30 -3.17 -7.71
C TYR A 147 -21.03 -1.84 -7.49
N GLY A 148 -20.51 -0.97 -6.62
CA GLY A 148 -21.14 0.31 -6.26
C GLY A 148 -22.63 0.22 -5.95
N ILE A 149 -23.45 1.07 -6.58
CA ILE A 149 -24.92 1.10 -6.40
C ILE A 149 -25.56 0.48 -7.64
N ASP A 150 -26.50 -0.46 -7.44
CA ASP A 150 -27.21 -1.12 -8.53
C ASP A 150 -26.27 -1.79 -9.56
N ASN A 151 -25.15 -2.35 -9.09
CA ASN A 151 -24.07 -2.94 -9.91
C ASN A 151 -23.30 -1.95 -10.80
N ASN A 152 -23.42 -0.64 -10.53
CA ASN A 152 -22.59 0.39 -11.15
C ASN A 152 -21.48 0.85 -10.19
N PRO A 153 -20.19 0.61 -10.50
CA PRO A 153 -19.08 1.06 -9.68
C PRO A 153 -19.13 2.56 -9.40
N LEU A 154 -18.82 2.97 -8.17
CA LEU A 154 -18.88 4.39 -7.77
C LEU A 154 -17.89 5.28 -8.53
N VAL A 155 -16.75 4.72 -8.92
CA VAL A 155 -15.66 5.41 -9.64
C VAL A 155 -15.26 4.60 -10.88
N PRO A 156 -16.07 4.64 -11.96
CA PRO A 156 -15.83 3.84 -13.15
C PRO A 156 -14.50 4.21 -13.83
N SER A 157 -14.07 5.47 -13.70
CA SER A 157 -12.84 5.98 -14.32
C SER A 157 -11.54 5.56 -13.62
N LEU A 158 -11.62 4.94 -12.44
CA LEU A 158 -10.46 4.65 -11.59
C LEU A 158 -9.42 3.76 -12.30
N LYS A 159 -8.16 4.22 -12.29
CA LYS A 159 -7.00 3.54 -12.89
C LYS A 159 -5.97 3.12 -11.84
N LEU A 160 -5.77 3.94 -10.81
CA LEU A 160 -4.79 3.69 -9.75
C LEU A 160 -5.50 3.64 -8.40
N CYS A 161 -5.27 2.57 -7.64
CA CYS A 161 -5.83 2.41 -6.31
C CYS A 161 -4.74 1.95 -5.35
N THR A 162 -4.47 2.74 -4.32
CA THR A 162 -3.50 2.41 -3.28
C THR A 162 -4.15 2.48 -1.91
N PHE A 163 -4.02 1.42 -1.13
CA PHE A 163 -4.47 1.36 0.25
C PHE A 163 -3.29 1.42 1.20
N TYR A 164 -3.36 2.25 2.23
CA TYR A 164 -2.30 2.36 3.22
C TYR A 164 -2.63 1.62 4.52
N LEU A 165 -1.60 0.99 5.08
CA LEU A 165 -1.60 0.49 6.45
C LEU A 165 -0.74 1.41 7.33
N PHE A 166 -1.39 2.03 8.32
CA PHE A 166 -0.77 3.05 9.17
C PHE A 166 -0.02 2.50 10.39
N SER A 167 -0.26 1.24 10.77
CA SER A 167 0.36 0.66 11.95
C SER A 167 0.60 -0.83 11.75
N ARG A 168 1.51 -1.39 12.56
CA ARG A 168 1.70 -2.84 12.61
C ARG A 168 0.44 -3.58 13.08
N ALA A 169 -0.38 -2.94 13.93
CA ALA A 169 -1.66 -3.53 14.32
C ALA A 169 -2.61 -3.65 13.11
N ALA A 170 -2.50 -2.76 12.12
CA ALA A 170 -3.29 -2.81 10.89
C ALA A 170 -2.95 -4.02 9.98
N PHE A 171 -1.81 -4.68 10.17
CA PHE A 171 -1.58 -5.98 9.52
C PHE A 171 -2.63 -7.01 9.94
N TYR A 172 -3.05 -6.94 11.19
CA TYR A 172 -4.06 -7.85 11.72
C TYR A 172 -5.47 -7.45 11.29
N THR A 173 -5.69 -6.19 10.88
CA THR A 173 -7.00 -5.68 10.43
C THR A 173 -7.31 -6.01 8.98
N VAL A 174 -6.32 -6.41 8.16
CA VAL A 174 -6.63 -7.17 6.92
C VAL A 174 -7.08 -8.55 7.36
N ASP A 175 -8.32 -8.61 7.81
CA ASP A 175 -8.95 -9.80 8.30
C ASP A 175 -9.32 -10.73 7.14
N ALA A 176 -9.79 -11.94 7.50
CA ALA A 176 -10.31 -12.90 6.53
C ALA A 176 -11.52 -12.36 5.72
N ILE A 177 -12.05 -11.19 6.09
CA ILE A 177 -13.22 -10.56 5.48
C ILE A 177 -12.78 -9.59 4.38
N SER A 178 -11.72 -8.81 4.61
CA SER A 178 -11.24 -7.77 3.69
C SER A 178 -10.41 -8.35 2.53
N ALA A 179 -9.64 -9.42 2.78
CA ALA A 179 -8.82 -10.07 1.75
C ALA A 179 -9.64 -10.60 0.55
N PRO A 180 -10.77 -11.32 0.74
CA PRO A 180 -11.65 -11.69 -0.38
C PRO A 180 -12.16 -10.50 -1.19
N ALA A 181 -12.49 -9.39 -0.54
CA ALA A 181 -12.97 -8.18 -1.23
C ALA A 181 -11.86 -7.52 -2.07
N LEU A 182 -10.62 -7.49 -1.57
CA LEU A 182 -9.46 -7.01 -2.32
C LEU A 182 -9.17 -7.90 -3.53
N ASN A 183 -9.23 -9.22 -3.36
CA ASN A 183 -9.08 -10.17 -4.46
C ASN A 183 -10.17 -10.01 -5.51
N LEU A 184 -11.41 -9.80 -5.08
CA LEU A 184 -12.54 -9.57 -5.97
C LEU A 184 -12.39 -8.27 -6.75
N LEU A 185 -11.92 -7.19 -6.09
CA LEU A 185 -11.61 -5.92 -6.72
C LEU A 185 -10.52 -6.08 -7.78
N GLY A 186 -9.40 -6.71 -7.43
CA GLY A 186 -8.31 -6.96 -8.36
C GLY A 186 -8.75 -7.82 -9.55
N ALA A 187 -9.49 -8.90 -9.31
CA ALA A 187 -9.93 -9.80 -10.37
C ALA A 187 -10.91 -9.11 -11.34
N THR A 188 -11.86 -8.35 -10.80
CA THR A 188 -12.90 -7.69 -11.60
C THR A 188 -12.36 -6.48 -12.37
N ARG A 189 -11.47 -5.70 -11.76
CA ARG A 189 -11.04 -4.41 -12.32
C ARG A 189 -9.67 -4.40 -12.95
N CYS A 190 -8.73 -5.22 -12.48
CA CYS A 190 -7.41 -5.33 -13.10
C CYS A 190 -7.36 -6.39 -14.21
N GLY A 191 -8.29 -7.37 -14.21
CA GLY A 191 -8.37 -8.46 -15.18
C GLY A 191 -9.07 -8.14 -16.50
N GLN A 192 -9.33 -9.18 -17.31
CA GLN A 192 -10.00 -9.07 -18.62
C GLN A 192 -11.52 -9.08 -18.54
N THR A 193 -12.09 -9.77 -17.53
CA THR A 193 -13.54 -9.88 -17.30
C THR A 193 -14.07 -8.60 -16.67
N ARG A 194 -14.14 -7.53 -17.47
CA ARG A 194 -14.58 -6.22 -17.00
C ARG A 194 -16.07 -6.02 -17.25
N PRO A 195 -16.79 -5.37 -16.33
CA PRO A 195 -18.09 -4.81 -16.64
C PRO A 195 -17.96 -3.82 -17.80
N LEU A 196 -18.98 -3.74 -18.64
CA LEU A 196 -19.09 -2.71 -19.67
C LEU A 196 -19.05 -1.32 -18.99
N HIS A 197 -18.36 -0.35 -19.60
CA HIS A 197 -18.25 1.05 -19.13
C HIS A 197 -17.35 1.30 -17.90
N VAL A 198 -16.48 0.36 -17.55
CA VAL A 198 -15.57 0.47 -16.41
C VAL A 198 -14.12 0.43 -16.91
N ASN A 199 -13.31 1.43 -16.54
CA ASN A 199 -11.89 1.46 -16.91
C ASN A 199 -11.14 0.26 -16.31
N ARG A 200 -10.04 -0.15 -16.94
CA ARG A 200 -9.13 -1.10 -16.29
C ARG A 200 -8.47 -0.38 -15.12
N LEU A 201 -8.45 -1.02 -13.96
CA LEU A 201 -7.55 -0.64 -12.88
C LEU A 201 -6.14 -1.12 -13.26
N GLU A 202 -5.27 -0.18 -13.58
CA GLU A 202 -3.89 -0.41 -14.01
C GLU A 202 -3.03 -0.89 -12.84
N SER A 203 -3.32 -0.42 -11.62
CA SER A 203 -2.59 -0.79 -10.41
C SER A 203 -3.51 -0.84 -9.19
N LEU A 204 -3.39 -1.92 -8.42
CA LEU A 204 -3.98 -2.07 -7.09
C LEU A 204 -2.87 -2.42 -6.10
N ASN A 205 -2.61 -1.51 -5.16
CA ASN A 205 -1.47 -1.58 -4.26
C ASN A 205 -1.91 -1.49 -2.79
N ILE A 206 -1.16 -2.13 -1.90
CA ILE A 206 -1.26 -1.97 -0.46
C ILE A 206 0.10 -1.57 0.08
N ASP A 207 0.21 -0.34 0.58
CA ASP A 207 1.45 0.33 0.96
C ASP A 207 1.62 0.41 2.48
N LEU A 208 2.87 0.29 2.93
CA LEU A 208 3.25 0.51 4.34
C LEU A 208 3.89 1.89 4.52
N ILE A 209 3.22 2.78 5.25
CA ILE A 209 3.65 4.18 5.38
C ILE A 209 4.97 4.35 6.16
N GLN A 210 5.43 3.36 6.95
CA GLN A 210 6.40 3.64 8.03
C GLN A 210 7.69 2.82 8.11
N HIS A 211 8.01 1.93 7.18
CA HIS A 211 9.16 1.04 7.42
C HIS A 211 10.09 0.88 6.20
N ALA A 212 11.34 1.32 6.38
CA ALA A 212 12.45 1.14 5.44
C ALA A 212 12.86 -0.34 5.23
N SER A 213 12.27 -1.27 5.98
CA SER A 213 12.51 -2.71 5.87
C SER A 213 11.17 -3.46 5.82
N ALA A 214 10.37 -3.14 4.80
CA ALA A 214 8.98 -3.55 4.68
C ALA A 214 8.76 -5.00 4.23
N SER A 215 9.73 -5.64 3.56
CA SER A 215 9.52 -6.95 2.91
C SER A 215 9.06 -8.04 3.89
N HIS A 216 9.78 -8.26 4.99
CA HIS A 216 9.41 -9.25 6.00
C HIS A 216 8.09 -8.95 6.72
N GLN A 217 7.69 -7.67 6.75
CA GLN A 217 6.43 -7.25 7.38
C GLN A 217 5.22 -7.48 6.46
N LEU A 218 5.44 -7.61 5.15
CA LEU A 218 4.40 -7.87 4.17
C LEU A 218 4.10 -9.37 4.02
N SER A 219 5.00 -10.28 4.40
CA SER A 219 4.75 -11.73 4.27
C SER A 219 3.49 -12.22 5.02
N PRO A 220 3.17 -11.76 6.25
CA PRO A 220 1.89 -12.04 6.89
C PRO A 220 0.68 -11.52 6.12
N LEU A 221 0.80 -10.35 5.48
CA LEU A 221 -0.27 -9.77 4.66
C LEU A 221 -0.47 -10.59 3.39
N LEU A 222 0.60 -10.90 2.65
CA LEU A 222 0.54 -11.74 1.44
C LEU A 222 -0.15 -13.08 1.71
N ARG A 223 0.22 -13.78 2.80
CA ARG A 223 -0.44 -15.04 3.19
C ARG A 223 -1.96 -14.91 3.25
N ARG A 224 -2.46 -13.82 3.86
CA ARG A 224 -3.90 -13.60 4.02
C ARG A 224 -4.57 -13.23 2.70
N LEU A 225 -3.91 -12.40 1.90
CA LEU A 225 -4.39 -12.03 0.57
C LEU A 225 -4.47 -13.25 -0.36
N GLU A 226 -3.50 -14.13 -0.30
CA GLU A 226 -3.45 -15.36 -1.11
C GLU A 226 -4.29 -16.51 -0.50
N GLY A 227 -4.79 -16.36 0.73
CA GLY A 227 -5.56 -17.40 1.42
C GLY A 227 -4.71 -18.62 1.81
N TRP A 228 -3.40 -18.45 1.96
CA TRP A 228 -2.51 -19.54 2.38
C TRP A 228 -2.68 -19.82 3.87
N ASN A 229 -3.00 -21.07 4.18
CA ASN A 229 -3.18 -21.55 5.54
C ASN A 229 -1.90 -22.18 6.08
N THR A 230 -1.74 -22.12 7.41
CA THR A 230 -0.68 -22.85 8.09
C THR A 230 -0.95 -24.35 8.03
N SER A 231 0.05 -25.12 7.60
CA SER A 231 0.07 -26.57 7.53
C SER A 231 1.09 -27.11 8.54
N SER A 232 1.09 -28.42 8.80
CA SER A 232 2.17 -29.04 9.59
C SER A 232 3.54 -28.82 8.93
N THR A 233 3.62 -28.98 7.61
CA THR A 233 4.86 -28.77 6.84
C THR A 233 5.37 -27.34 6.97
N SER A 234 4.51 -26.33 6.89
CA SER A 234 4.95 -24.93 7.02
C SER A 234 5.35 -24.57 8.45
N VAL A 235 4.77 -25.22 9.47
CA VAL A 235 5.25 -25.13 10.86
C VAL A 235 6.63 -25.75 11.00
N ASP A 236 6.87 -26.93 10.44
CA ASP A 236 8.18 -27.59 10.46
C ASP A 236 9.25 -26.78 9.73
N LEU A 237 8.94 -26.25 8.54
CA LEU A 237 9.84 -25.35 7.82
C LEU A 237 10.12 -24.08 8.62
N ASN A 238 9.12 -23.51 9.30
CA ASN A 238 9.34 -22.35 10.16
C ASN A 238 10.22 -22.68 11.38
N ARG A 239 10.10 -23.88 11.95
CA ARG A 239 11.00 -24.36 13.00
C ARG A 239 12.44 -24.45 12.49
N LEU A 240 12.66 -25.12 11.36
CA LEU A 240 13.98 -25.23 10.72
C LEU A 240 14.56 -23.86 10.36
N LYS A 241 13.73 -22.90 9.91
CA LYS A 241 14.14 -21.51 9.71
C LYS A 241 14.66 -20.85 10.98
N MET A 242 13.97 -21.06 12.11
CA MET A 242 14.39 -20.51 13.39
C MET A 242 15.70 -21.16 13.88
N ASP A 243 15.89 -22.45 13.60
CA ASP A 243 17.14 -23.14 13.93
C ASP A 243 18.31 -22.62 13.10
N LEU A 244 18.13 -22.45 11.78
CA LEU A 244 19.12 -21.77 10.92
C LEU A 244 19.45 -20.36 11.43
N SER A 245 18.43 -19.60 11.82
CA SER A 245 18.61 -18.22 12.31
C SER A 245 19.36 -18.15 13.63
N ARG A 246 19.29 -19.22 14.45
CA ARG A 246 20.03 -19.32 15.71
C ARG A 246 21.49 -19.72 15.47
N GLN A 247 21.70 -20.63 14.54
CA GLN A 247 23.03 -21.16 14.18
C GLN A 247 23.83 -20.18 13.32
N ILE A 248 23.18 -19.29 12.57
CA ILE A 248 23.82 -18.30 11.70
C ILE A 248 23.55 -16.89 12.24
N PRO A 249 24.46 -16.31 13.06
CA PRO A 249 24.33 -14.93 13.53
C PRO A 249 24.24 -13.95 12.36
N GLY A 250 23.38 -12.94 12.49
CA GLY A 250 23.21 -11.90 11.46
C GLY A 250 22.18 -12.24 10.37
N LEU A 251 21.71 -13.48 10.29
CA LEU A 251 20.76 -13.94 9.27
C LEU A 251 19.43 -13.17 9.30
N LEU A 252 18.91 -12.87 10.50
CA LEU A 252 17.66 -12.12 10.68
C LEU A 252 17.85 -10.61 10.57
N THR A 253 19.06 -10.11 10.82
CA THR A 253 19.36 -8.67 10.83
C THR A 253 19.94 -8.17 9.51
N GLY A 254 20.16 -9.07 8.54
CA GLY A 254 20.85 -8.74 7.28
C GLY A 254 22.28 -8.25 7.51
N SER A 255 22.87 -8.62 8.65
CA SER A 255 24.25 -8.26 8.98
C SER A 255 25.21 -9.23 8.29
N ARG A 256 26.47 -8.81 8.09
CA ARG A 256 27.50 -9.68 7.52
C ARG A 256 27.55 -10.96 8.34
N LEU A 257 27.47 -12.10 7.65
CA LEU A 257 27.58 -13.41 8.30
C LEU A 257 28.99 -13.52 8.87
N GLU A 258 29.09 -13.66 10.19
CA GLU A 258 30.35 -14.01 10.84
C GLU A 258 30.60 -15.52 10.69
N ALA A 259 31.85 -15.95 10.89
CA ALA A 259 32.25 -17.35 10.72
C ALA A 259 31.31 -18.31 11.49
N ALA A 260 30.87 -19.37 10.80
CA ALA A 260 29.83 -20.27 11.29
C ALA A 260 30.24 -20.98 12.60
N PRO A 261 29.37 -21.00 13.62
CA PRO A 261 29.50 -21.93 14.74
C PRO A 261 29.00 -23.33 14.35
N ASP A 262 29.62 -24.37 14.94
CA ASP A 262 29.34 -25.82 14.86
C ASP A 262 28.69 -26.35 13.56
N ASP A 263 29.54 -26.81 12.64
CA ASP A 263 29.14 -27.36 11.33
C ASP A 263 28.15 -28.53 11.44
N GLU A 264 28.18 -29.35 12.51
CA GLU A 264 27.39 -30.59 12.56
C GLU A 264 25.89 -30.32 12.71
N GLU A 265 25.49 -29.39 13.58
CA GLU A 265 24.07 -29.06 13.77
C GLU A 265 23.48 -28.36 12.54
N LEU A 266 24.29 -27.50 11.91
CA LEU A 266 23.91 -26.78 10.70
C LEU A 266 23.76 -27.74 9.51
N GLU A 267 24.67 -28.70 9.35
CA GLU A 267 24.53 -29.78 8.36
C GLU A 267 23.22 -30.54 8.56
N ARG A 268 22.89 -30.94 9.79
CA ARG A 268 21.64 -31.64 10.11
C ARG A 268 20.41 -30.80 9.74
N THR A 269 20.42 -29.50 9.98
CA THR A 269 19.31 -28.61 9.61
C THR A 269 19.16 -28.50 8.09
N PHE A 270 20.26 -28.40 7.33
CA PHE A 270 20.21 -28.40 5.87
C PHE A 270 19.82 -29.76 5.28
N ASP A 271 20.25 -30.88 5.87
CA ASP A 271 19.78 -32.23 5.54
C ASP A 271 18.27 -32.33 5.72
N ALA A 272 17.77 -31.88 6.88
CA ALA A 272 16.34 -31.89 7.18
C ALA A 272 15.55 -31.08 6.14
N LEU A 273 15.97 -29.84 5.86
CA LEU A 273 15.35 -28.97 4.85
C LEU A 273 15.36 -29.62 3.45
N GLY A 274 16.49 -30.21 3.06
CA GLY A 274 16.64 -30.89 1.77
C GLY A 274 15.71 -32.09 1.61
N ASN A 275 15.25 -32.71 2.71
CA ASN A 275 14.40 -33.89 2.69
C ASN A 275 12.90 -33.59 2.83
N VAL A 276 12.49 -32.34 3.13
CA VAL A 276 11.07 -31.99 3.23
C VAL A 276 10.43 -31.94 1.84
N GLU A 277 9.30 -32.63 1.67
CA GLU A 277 8.39 -32.43 0.55
C GLU A 277 7.51 -31.22 0.82
N VAL A 278 7.48 -30.27 -0.12
CA VAL A 278 6.89 -28.94 0.10
C VAL A 278 5.94 -28.57 -1.03
N THR A 279 4.93 -27.79 -0.69
CA THR A 279 4.13 -27.03 -1.65
C THR A 279 4.51 -25.55 -1.61
N ALA A 280 4.17 -24.76 -2.64
CA ALA A 280 4.42 -23.31 -2.62
C ALA A 280 3.81 -22.59 -1.41
N PRO A 281 2.56 -22.87 -0.99
CA PRO A 281 2.02 -22.34 0.26
C PRO A 281 2.90 -22.65 1.48
N ASP A 282 3.46 -23.85 1.59
CA ASP A 282 4.30 -24.21 2.74
C ASP A 282 5.55 -23.35 2.82
N ILE A 283 6.19 -23.13 1.67
CA ILE A 283 7.40 -22.33 1.51
C ILE A 283 7.11 -20.87 1.85
N HIS A 284 6.08 -20.27 1.28
CA HIS A 284 5.76 -18.85 1.52
C HIS A 284 5.25 -18.60 2.94
N VAL A 285 4.44 -19.52 3.48
CA VAL A 285 3.88 -19.38 4.82
C VAL A 285 4.97 -19.43 5.87
N SER A 286 5.97 -20.29 5.69
CA SER A 286 7.14 -20.34 6.59
C SER A 286 8.15 -19.22 6.32
N SER A 287 8.15 -18.63 5.11
CA SER A 287 9.12 -17.64 4.65
C SER A 287 10.58 -18.13 4.72
N ILE A 288 10.76 -19.45 4.68
CA ILE A 288 12.09 -20.09 4.67
C ILE A 288 12.87 -19.75 3.40
N HIS A 289 12.19 -19.55 2.26
CA HIS A 289 12.83 -19.24 0.98
C HIS A 289 13.62 -17.94 1.03
N SER A 290 13.13 -16.91 1.71
CA SER A 290 13.86 -15.64 1.88
C SER A 290 15.15 -15.86 2.69
N THR A 291 15.10 -16.75 3.67
CA THR A 291 16.26 -17.10 4.52
C THR A 291 17.30 -17.86 3.70
N LEU A 292 16.87 -18.90 2.98
CA LEU A 292 17.74 -19.67 2.08
C LEU A 292 18.32 -18.80 0.96
N LYS A 293 17.55 -17.87 0.40
CA LYS A 293 18.01 -16.94 -0.63
C LYS A 293 19.12 -16.05 -0.08
N TYR A 294 18.95 -15.50 1.12
CA TYR A 294 20.00 -14.72 1.77
C TYR A 294 21.28 -15.55 2.00
N VAL A 295 21.16 -16.78 2.52
CA VAL A 295 22.30 -17.69 2.68
C VAL A 295 22.98 -18.00 1.33
N SER A 296 22.20 -18.24 0.28
CA SER A 296 22.72 -18.58 -1.04
C SER A 296 23.56 -17.47 -1.67
N MET A 297 23.26 -16.20 -1.33
CA MET A 297 23.97 -15.03 -1.85
C MET A 297 25.25 -14.71 -1.06
N ALA A 298 25.49 -15.38 0.06
CA ALA A 298 26.69 -15.17 0.86
C ALA A 298 27.85 -16.02 0.28
N ASP A 299 28.59 -15.46 -0.68
CA ASP A 299 29.68 -16.15 -1.40
C ASP A 299 30.76 -16.74 -0.46
N GLU A 300 30.96 -16.13 0.71
CA GLU A 300 31.94 -16.58 1.72
C GLU A 300 31.41 -17.69 2.63
N PHE A 301 30.13 -18.08 2.52
CA PHE A 301 29.49 -19.04 3.41
C PHE A 301 29.51 -20.47 2.85
N ALA A 302 30.04 -21.42 3.63
CA ALA A 302 30.21 -22.82 3.22
C ALA A 302 28.91 -23.48 2.71
N TYR A 303 27.76 -23.04 3.21
CA TYR A 303 26.45 -23.59 2.86
C TYR A 303 25.70 -22.82 1.76
N SER A 304 26.30 -21.79 1.15
CA SER A 304 25.66 -21.04 0.05
C SER A 304 25.18 -21.98 -1.06
N LYS A 305 26.07 -22.88 -1.53
CA LYS A 305 25.74 -23.88 -2.57
C LYS A 305 24.62 -24.82 -2.16
N ARG A 306 24.56 -25.18 -0.88
CA ARG A 306 23.55 -26.09 -0.33
C ARG A 306 22.19 -25.41 -0.25
N ALA A 307 22.15 -24.16 0.19
CA ALA A 307 20.95 -23.33 0.16
C ALA A 307 20.45 -23.14 -1.29
N SER A 308 21.33 -22.85 -2.25
CA SER A 308 20.98 -22.80 -3.68
C SER A 308 20.39 -24.12 -4.18
N ALA A 309 21.00 -25.25 -3.85
CA ALA A 309 20.51 -26.57 -4.27
C ALA A 309 19.11 -26.88 -3.73
N ILE A 310 18.80 -26.48 -2.49
CA ILE A 310 17.45 -26.62 -1.91
C ILE A 310 16.46 -25.71 -2.63
N LEU A 311 16.82 -24.46 -2.90
CA LEU A 311 15.96 -23.54 -3.66
C LEU A 311 15.68 -24.05 -5.07
N GLU A 312 16.69 -24.57 -5.76
CA GLU A 312 16.51 -25.18 -7.09
C GLU A 312 15.66 -26.46 -7.04
N LYS A 313 15.80 -27.27 -5.98
CA LYS A 313 14.91 -28.43 -5.76
C LYS A 313 13.45 -27.99 -5.59
N TRP A 314 13.19 -26.90 -4.87
CA TRP A 314 11.84 -26.41 -4.61
C TRP A 314 11.28 -25.52 -5.73
N ARG A 315 12.11 -25.09 -6.69
CA ARG A 315 11.74 -24.21 -7.80
C ARG A 315 10.52 -24.73 -8.59
N PRO A 316 10.42 -26.02 -8.98
CA PRO A 316 9.25 -26.52 -9.71
C PRO A 316 7.94 -26.28 -8.95
N SER A 317 7.91 -26.58 -7.64
CA SER A 317 6.72 -26.36 -6.81
C SER A 317 6.34 -24.88 -6.71
N LEU A 318 7.32 -23.97 -6.71
CA LEU A 318 7.12 -22.52 -6.71
C LEU A 318 6.62 -22.03 -8.08
N GLU A 319 7.18 -22.54 -9.17
CA GLU A 319 6.82 -22.19 -10.55
C GLU A 319 5.41 -22.64 -10.90
N ASP A 320 5.01 -23.84 -10.47
CA ASP A 320 3.66 -24.38 -10.67
C ASP A 320 2.58 -23.47 -10.04
N ASN A 321 2.92 -22.71 -9.00
CA ASN A 321 1.98 -21.81 -8.32
C ASN A 321 1.95 -20.38 -8.88
N ILE A 322 2.87 -20.01 -9.80
CA ILE A 322 2.95 -18.64 -10.32
C ILE A 322 1.66 -18.22 -11.04
N SER A 323 0.97 -19.15 -11.72
CA SER A 323 -0.29 -18.84 -12.41
C SER A 323 -1.39 -18.42 -11.44
N ASP A 324 -1.37 -18.94 -10.22
CA ASP A 324 -2.43 -18.74 -9.23
C ASP A 324 -2.17 -17.57 -8.29
N ARG A 325 -0.91 -17.14 -8.17
CA ARG A 325 -0.52 -15.99 -7.34
C ARG A 325 -1.16 -14.71 -7.85
N ARG A 326 -1.74 -13.94 -6.94
CA ARG A 326 -2.46 -12.68 -7.22
C ARG A 326 -1.75 -11.46 -6.65
N TRP A 327 -0.79 -11.65 -5.76
CA TRP A 327 -0.08 -10.58 -5.10
C TRP A 327 1.43 -10.85 -5.12
N MET A 328 2.20 -9.77 -5.23
CA MET A 328 3.65 -9.79 -5.04
C MET A 328 4.08 -8.64 -4.14
N ILE A 329 5.22 -8.79 -3.49
CA ILE A 329 5.90 -7.67 -2.84
C ILE A 329 6.74 -6.93 -3.87
N GLN A 330 6.51 -5.64 -4.01
CA GLN A 330 7.36 -4.73 -4.77
C GLN A 330 7.77 -3.59 -3.85
N ALA A 331 9.08 -3.49 -3.55
CA ALA A 331 9.63 -2.57 -2.57
C ALA A 331 8.93 -2.68 -1.19
N SER A 332 8.10 -1.69 -0.83
CA SER A 332 7.37 -1.62 0.44
C SER A 332 5.86 -1.81 0.29
N SER A 333 5.44 -2.43 -0.81
CA SER A 333 4.05 -2.54 -1.21
C SER A 333 3.70 -3.97 -1.61
N ALA A 334 2.47 -4.39 -1.30
CA ALA A 334 1.86 -5.56 -1.93
C ALA A 334 1.10 -5.10 -3.17
N VAL A 335 1.48 -5.60 -4.35
CA VAL A 335 0.92 -5.22 -5.65
C VAL A 335 0.10 -6.38 -6.19
N TYR A 336 -1.14 -6.10 -6.60
CA TYR A 336 -1.99 -7.08 -7.27
C TYR A 336 -1.48 -7.35 -8.68
N ILE A 337 -1.38 -8.62 -9.05
CA ILE A 337 -0.96 -9.09 -10.36
C ILE A 337 -2.19 -9.72 -11.05
N PRO A 338 -2.71 -9.11 -12.13
CA PRO A 338 -3.76 -9.74 -12.94
C PRO A 338 -3.33 -11.09 -13.50
N ILE A 339 -4.26 -12.04 -13.67
CA ILE A 339 -3.97 -13.36 -14.26
C ILE A 339 -3.39 -13.22 -15.67
N ASP A 340 -3.83 -12.20 -16.41
CA ASP A 340 -3.39 -11.89 -17.77
C ASP A 340 -2.20 -10.92 -17.85
N ASP A 341 -1.50 -10.67 -16.74
CA ASP A 341 -0.35 -9.77 -16.74
C ASP A 341 0.79 -10.33 -17.60
N ALA A 342 1.16 -9.62 -18.65
CA ALA A 342 2.21 -10.02 -19.59
C ALA A 342 3.57 -10.27 -18.91
N ARG A 343 3.83 -9.62 -17.76
CA ARG A 343 5.07 -9.80 -17.01
C ARG A 343 5.20 -11.21 -16.45
N ARG A 344 4.10 -11.95 -16.22
CA ARG A 344 4.13 -13.35 -15.75
C ARG A 344 4.94 -14.29 -16.65
N SER A 345 5.12 -13.94 -17.92
CA SER A 345 5.92 -14.70 -18.88
C SER A 345 7.40 -14.33 -18.88
N CYS A 346 7.79 -13.23 -18.21
CA CYS A 346 9.17 -12.76 -18.13
C CYS A 346 9.92 -13.48 -17.00
N ALA A 347 11.08 -14.07 -17.30
CA ALA A 347 11.88 -14.82 -16.32
C ALA A 347 12.25 -13.99 -15.07
N GLY A 348 12.71 -12.74 -15.24
CA GLY A 348 13.08 -11.89 -14.11
C GLY A 348 11.89 -11.56 -13.19
N PHE A 349 10.70 -11.36 -13.77
CA PHE A 349 9.49 -11.12 -12.99
C PHE A 349 9.00 -12.39 -12.27
N ARG A 350 9.21 -13.57 -12.86
CA ARG A 350 8.92 -14.85 -12.18
C ARG A 350 9.77 -15.01 -10.93
N ASP A 351 11.06 -14.73 -11.00
CA ASP A 351 11.92 -14.78 -9.81
C ASP A 351 11.49 -13.75 -8.76
N GLU A 352 11.07 -12.54 -9.16
CA GLU A 352 10.50 -11.56 -8.23
C GLU A 352 9.24 -12.09 -7.55
N ILE A 353 8.32 -12.71 -8.29
CA ILE A 353 7.10 -13.32 -7.72
C ILE A 353 7.45 -14.48 -6.79
N ILE A 354 8.29 -15.41 -7.23
CA ILE A 354 8.64 -16.60 -6.46
C ILE A 354 9.29 -16.20 -5.13
N PHE A 355 10.19 -15.22 -5.17
CA PHE A 355 10.99 -14.86 -4.00
C PHE A 355 10.49 -13.62 -3.25
N SER A 356 9.34 -13.07 -3.62
CA SER A 356 8.65 -12.01 -2.88
C SER A 356 8.20 -12.48 -1.50
#